data_AF-A0AAV0TDC7-F1
#
_entry.id   AF-A0AAV0TDC7-F1
#
_cell.length_a   1.000
_cell.length_b   1.000
_cell.length_c   1.000
_cell.angle_alpha   90.00
_cell.angle_beta   90.00
_cell.angle_gamma   90.00
#
_symmetry.space_group_name_H-M   'P 1'
#
loop_
_entity.id
_entity.type
_entity.pdbx_description
1 polymer ?
#
loop_
_entity_poly.entity_id
_entity_poly.type
_entity_poly.pdbx_seq_one_letter_code
_entity_poly.pdbx_strand_id
1 'polypeptide(L)'
;MARNEEKAQSLLNRWTSMKQDFADTFKNRRPYRASQCDNLKDAERWRRQIIREISKRCQISRMLARRHWERRIVQLGGPDYGRSQPQTYDADGATVSGARGYKYFGAAKDLPGVRELFQKEECEPRKRTRQDMYKHIEPDYYGFRDDEDEQQLKDEEEAEKRQRQRAMDGWDAAEAKRKAQVAELVRSPPQAVFLFAVAECLPTNVCLFRACI
;
A
#
# COMPACT_ATOMS: atom_id res chain seq x y z
N MET A 1 -34.31 -6.69 52.09
CA MET A 1 -34.12 -5.49 51.25
C MET A 1 -33.39 -5.90 49.97
N ALA A 2 -33.89 -5.50 48.80
CA ALA A 2 -33.27 -5.82 47.51
C ALA A 2 -31.85 -5.20 47.38
N ARG A 3 -30.94 -5.86 46.63
CA ARG A 3 -29.59 -5.35 46.37
C ARG A 3 -29.66 -4.04 45.59
N ASN A 4 -28.62 -3.20 45.72
CA ASN A 4 -28.57 -1.89 45.04
C ASN A 4 -28.67 -2.03 43.51
N GLU A 5 -28.11 -3.11 42.96
CA GLU A 5 -28.19 -3.45 41.54
C GLU A 5 -29.64 -3.73 41.10
N GLU A 6 -30.41 -4.49 41.88
CA GLU A 6 -31.81 -4.80 41.61
C GLU A 6 -32.69 -3.55 41.69
N LYS A 7 -32.42 -2.68 42.68
CA LYS A 7 -33.09 -1.38 42.80
C LYS A 7 -32.80 -0.51 41.58
N ALA A 8 -31.54 -0.43 41.14
CA ALA A 8 -31.14 0.33 39.96
C ALA A 8 -31.80 -0.16 38.66
N GLN A 9 -32.10 -1.46 38.55
CA GLN A 9 -32.76 -2.06 37.39
C GLN A 9 -34.30 -2.01 37.45
N SER A 10 -34.89 -1.48 38.52
CA SER A 10 -36.35 -1.32 38.61
C SER A 10 -36.92 -0.48 37.47
N LEU A 11 -38.17 -0.75 37.08
CA LEU A 11 -38.83 -0.09 35.95
C LEU A 11 -38.82 1.44 36.06
N LEU A 12 -39.03 1.96 37.28
CA LEU A 12 -39.03 3.39 37.57
C LEU A 12 -37.64 4.01 37.41
N ASN A 13 -36.60 3.33 37.89
CA ASN A 13 -35.23 3.82 37.75
C ASN A 13 -34.77 3.76 36.29
N ARG A 14 -35.08 2.69 35.56
CA ARG A 14 -34.86 2.63 34.10
C ARG A 14 -35.58 3.75 33.36
N TRP A 15 -36.84 4.03 33.66
CA TRP A 15 -37.60 5.12 33.03
C TRP A 15 -37.01 6.50 33.36
N THR A 16 -36.60 6.71 34.60
CA THR A 16 -35.98 7.98 35.04
C THR A 16 -34.62 8.19 34.39
N SER A 17 -33.77 7.16 34.34
CA SER A 17 -32.50 7.20 33.61
C SER A 17 -32.72 7.43 32.12
N MET A 18 -33.69 6.75 31.50
CA MET A 18 -34.01 6.95 30.09
C MET A 18 -34.43 8.40 29.81
N LYS A 19 -35.25 9.02 30.67
CA LYS A 19 -35.62 10.44 30.55
C LYS A 19 -34.42 11.38 30.69
N GLN A 20 -33.50 11.10 31.62
CA GLN A 20 -32.27 11.86 31.78
C GLN A 20 -31.36 11.72 30.56
N ASP A 21 -31.18 10.49 30.06
CA ASP A 21 -30.40 10.21 28.85
C ASP A 21 -30.98 10.95 27.64
N PHE A 22 -32.31 11.00 27.49
CA PHE A 22 -32.96 11.79 26.44
C PHE A 22 -32.60 13.28 26.53
N ALA A 23 -32.54 13.85 27.73
CA ALA A 23 -32.14 15.25 27.93
C ALA A 23 -30.64 15.49 27.65
N ASP A 24 -29.82 14.45 27.83
CA ASP A 24 -28.35 14.53 27.81
C ASP A 24 -27.71 14.12 26.48
N THR A 25 -28.40 13.35 25.63
CA THR A 25 -27.90 12.78 24.36
C THR A 25 -27.19 13.80 23.45
N PHE A 26 -27.70 15.04 23.40
CA PHE A 26 -27.13 16.10 22.55
C PHE A 26 -26.00 16.90 23.22
N LYS A 27 -26.01 17.02 24.55
CA LYS A 27 -25.07 17.87 25.30
C LYS A 27 -23.81 17.12 25.75
N ASN A 28 -23.87 15.79 25.80
CA ASN A 28 -22.82 14.97 26.38
C ASN A 28 -22.01 14.15 25.36
N ARG A 29 -22.37 14.18 24.07
CA ARG A 29 -21.61 13.49 23.04
C ARG A 29 -20.46 14.37 22.53
N ARG A 30 -19.23 13.87 22.68
CA ARG A 30 -18.02 14.53 22.16
C ARG A 30 -18.06 14.57 20.62
N PRO A 31 -17.77 15.72 20.00
CA PRO A 31 -17.56 15.81 18.55
C PRO A 31 -16.41 14.92 18.08
N TYR A 32 -16.53 14.36 16.87
CA TYR A 32 -15.48 13.51 16.31
C TYR A 32 -14.23 14.33 15.94
N ARG A 33 -14.42 15.52 15.35
CA ARG A 33 -13.34 16.44 15.00
C ARG A 33 -13.28 17.57 16.01
N ALA A 34 -12.09 17.85 16.54
CA ALA A 34 -11.89 18.98 17.45
C ALA A 34 -12.22 20.34 16.80
N SER A 35 -12.01 20.47 15.48
CA SER A 35 -12.30 21.70 14.72
C SER A 35 -13.78 22.10 14.71
N GLN A 36 -14.71 21.19 15.02
CA GLN A 36 -16.14 21.47 15.06
C GLN A 36 -16.58 22.18 16.35
N CYS A 37 -15.68 22.34 17.31
CA CYS A 37 -15.99 22.98 18.59
C CYS A 37 -15.44 24.40 18.59
N ASP A 38 -16.31 25.40 18.71
CA ASP A 38 -15.94 26.82 18.74
C ASP A 38 -15.91 27.41 20.17
N ASN A 39 -16.41 26.67 21.15
CA ASN A 39 -16.45 27.10 22.55
C ASN A 39 -15.25 26.56 23.34
N LEU A 40 -14.49 27.46 23.95
CA LEU A 40 -13.33 27.13 24.77
C LEU A 40 -13.68 26.19 25.95
N LYS A 41 -14.80 26.46 26.65
CA LYS A 41 -15.21 25.68 27.83
C LYS A 41 -15.52 24.23 27.49
N ASP A 42 -16.14 24.00 26.34
CA ASP A 42 -16.48 22.67 25.86
C ASP A 42 -15.21 21.92 25.43
N ALA A 43 -14.28 22.59 24.74
CA ALA A 43 -13.00 22.00 24.38
C ALA A 43 -12.20 21.55 25.63
N GLU A 44 -12.17 22.36 26.69
CA GLU A 44 -11.55 21.99 27.97
C GLU A 44 -12.27 20.84 28.68
N ARG A 45 -13.61 20.80 28.62
CA ARG A 45 -14.41 19.67 29.15
C ARG A 45 -14.04 18.37 28.46
N TRP A 46 -13.95 18.38 27.13
CA TRP A 46 -13.57 17.20 26.33
C TRP A 46 -12.15 16.75 26.60
N ARG A 47 -11.20 17.69 26.73
CA ARG A 47 -9.81 17.37 27.14
C ARG A 47 -9.77 16.64 28.48
N ARG A 48 -10.46 17.14 29.51
CA ARG A 48 -10.51 16.50 30.84
C ARG A 48 -11.13 15.11 30.80
N GLN A 49 -12.13 14.89 29.95
CA GLN A 49 -12.72 13.56 29.80
C GLN A 49 -11.75 12.59 29.12
N ILE A 50 -11.00 13.04 28.09
CA ILE A 50 -9.95 12.23 27.45
C ILE A 50 -8.86 11.86 28.45
N ILE A 51 -8.42 12.79 29.29
CA ILE A 51 -7.39 12.51 30.30
C ILE A 51 -7.86 11.41 31.26
N ARG A 52 -9.11 11.48 31.74
CA ARG A 52 -9.70 10.42 32.57
C ARG A 52 -9.76 9.07 31.83
N GLU A 53 -10.11 9.08 30.54
CA GLU A 53 -10.13 7.88 29.70
C GLU A 53 -8.73 7.29 29.47
N ILE A 54 -7.69 8.13 29.39
CA ILE A 54 -6.28 7.71 29.29
C ILE A 54 -5.82 7.09 30.61
N SER A 55 -6.12 7.74 31.74
CA SER A 55 -5.76 7.21 33.07
C SER A 55 -6.38 5.84 33.35
N LYS A 56 -7.58 5.57 32.82
CA LYS A 56 -8.22 4.24 32.90
C LYS A 56 -7.61 3.22 31.94
N ARG A 57 -7.26 3.65 30.71
CA ARG A 57 -6.67 2.77 29.70
C ARG A 57 -5.77 3.58 28.76
N CYS A 58 -4.47 3.31 28.81
CA CYS A 58 -3.47 3.92 27.94
C CYS A 58 -3.63 3.42 26.49
N GLN A 59 -4.48 4.08 25.72
CA GLN A 59 -4.63 3.86 24.28
C GLN A 59 -3.97 4.99 23.49
N ILE A 60 -3.12 4.63 22.53
CA ILE A 60 -2.40 5.59 21.67
C ILE A 60 -3.38 6.52 20.95
N SER A 61 -4.50 6.00 20.43
CA SER A 61 -5.54 6.79 19.77
C SER A 61 -6.10 7.91 20.65
N ARG A 62 -6.30 7.66 21.95
CA ARG A 62 -6.78 8.66 22.92
C ARG A 62 -5.72 9.71 23.24
N MET A 63 -4.46 9.31 23.30
CA MET A 63 -3.34 10.25 23.49
C MET A 63 -3.22 11.22 22.31
N LEU A 64 -3.41 10.73 21.08
CA LEU A 64 -3.47 11.58 19.88
C LEU A 64 -4.69 12.50 19.91
N ALA A 65 -5.87 11.98 20.28
CA ALA A 65 -7.06 12.79 20.47
C ALA A 65 -6.83 13.92 21.48
N ARG A 66 -6.19 13.65 22.63
CA ARG A 66 -5.81 14.68 23.61
C ARG A 66 -5.01 15.82 22.95
N ARG A 67 -4.00 15.48 22.15
CA ARG A 67 -3.17 16.47 21.44
C ARG A 67 -3.99 17.32 20.45
N HIS A 68 -4.95 16.72 19.75
CA HIS A 68 -5.85 17.46 18.85
C HIS A 68 -6.70 18.48 19.61
N TRP A 69 -7.24 18.09 20.76
CA TRP A 69 -8.03 19.00 21.61
C TRP A 69 -7.17 20.08 22.27
N GLU A 70 -5.95 19.76 22.71
CA GLU A 70 -5.00 20.76 23.22
C GLU A 70 -4.64 21.81 22.16
N ARG A 71 -4.39 21.39 20.91
CA ARG A 71 -4.16 22.33 19.80
C ARG A 71 -5.40 23.20 19.52
N ARG A 72 -6.60 22.62 19.56
CA ARG A 72 -7.83 23.38 19.37
C ARG A 72 -8.04 24.43 20.46
N ILE A 73 -7.73 24.08 21.72
CA ILE A 73 -7.81 25.03 22.84
C ILE A 73 -6.88 26.22 22.60
N VAL A 74 -5.64 25.99 22.16
CA VAL A 74 -4.71 27.07 21.80
C VAL A 74 -5.25 27.92 20.65
N GLN A 75 -5.84 27.32 19.61
CA GLN A 75 -6.47 28.08 18.51
C GLN A 75 -7.65 28.95 18.97
N LEU A 76 -8.39 28.51 19.98
CA LEU A 76 -9.49 29.27 20.59
C LEU A 76 -9.01 30.33 21.60
N GLY A 77 -7.69 30.56 21.72
CA GLY A 77 -7.10 31.51 22.66
C GLY A 77 -6.97 30.99 24.10
N GLY A 78 -7.05 29.67 24.29
CA GLY A 78 -6.92 29.03 25.58
C GLY A 78 -5.46 28.70 25.98
N PRO A 79 -5.27 28.14 27.19
CA PRO A 79 -3.94 27.80 27.70
C PRO A 79 -3.24 26.70 26.90
N ASP A 80 -1.94 26.85 26.66
CA ASP A 80 -1.11 25.80 26.07
C ASP A 80 -0.71 24.77 27.12
N TYR A 81 -1.48 23.68 27.17
CA TYR A 81 -1.23 22.57 28.08
C TYR A 81 -0.01 21.71 27.72
N GLY A 82 0.50 21.80 26.50
CA GLY A 82 1.75 21.13 26.13
C GLY A 82 2.93 21.82 26.80
N ARG A 83 2.91 23.16 26.83
CA ARG A 83 3.91 23.98 27.50
C ARG A 83 3.73 24.05 29.02
N SER A 84 2.49 24.03 29.48
CA SER A 84 2.16 24.10 30.92
C SER A 84 2.25 22.76 31.65
N GLN A 85 2.62 21.66 30.97
CA GLN A 85 2.95 20.44 31.70
C GLN A 85 4.11 20.75 32.65
N PRO A 86 4.07 20.29 33.92
CA PRO A 86 5.15 20.53 34.87
C PRO A 86 6.42 19.92 34.33
N GLN A 87 7.21 20.75 33.66
CA GLN A 87 8.52 20.37 33.21
C GLN A 87 9.43 20.64 34.40
N THR A 88 10.04 19.58 34.90
CA THR A 88 10.96 19.64 36.03
C THR A 88 12.20 20.40 35.56
N TYR A 89 12.20 21.70 35.78
CA TYR A 89 13.37 22.56 35.57
C TYR A 89 14.22 22.58 36.84
N ASP A 90 15.52 22.39 36.66
CA ASP A 90 16.54 22.61 37.68
C ASP A 90 16.82 24.12 37.85
N ALA A 91 17.55 24.50 38.91
CA ALA A 91 18.05 25.86 39.13
C ALA A 91 19.03 26.34 38.02
N ASP A 92 19.60 25.41 37.24
CA ASP A 92 20.47 25.67 36.09
C ASP A 92 19.78 25.43 34.73
N GLY A 93 18.46 25.22 34.70
CA GLY A 93 17.65 25.16 33.48
C GLY A 93 17.72 23.86 32.65
N ALA A 94 18.53 22.87 33.02
CA ALA A 94 18.59 21.57 32.33
C ALA A 94 17.48 20.61 32.82
N THR A 95 16.69 20.04 31.91
CA THR A 95 15.56 19.15 32.24
C THR A 95 15.96 17.67 32.26
N VAL A 96 15.72 16.97 33.36
CA VAL A 96 15.80 15.49 33.41
C VAL A 96 14.44 14.91 32.99
N SER A 97 14.35 14.46 31.75
CA SER A 97 13.14 13.80 31.27
C SER A 97 13.13 12.34 31.70
N GLY A 98 12.47 11.99 32.82
CA GLY A 98 12.01 10.61 33.08
C GLY A 98 12.38 9.96 34.41
N ALA A 99 13.20 10.58 35.28
CA ALA A 99 13.51 10.01 36.60
C ALA A 99 12.42 10.36 37.63
N ARG A 100 11.97 9.36 38.41
CA ARG A 100 10.88 9.45 39.39
C ARG A 100 11.23 10.35 40.59
N GLY A 101 11.21 11.67 40.41
CA GLY A 101 11.14 12.65 41.51
C GLY A 101 12.43 12.96 42.26
N TYR A 102 13.56 12.31 41.96
CA TYR A 102 14.87 12.65 42.52
C TYR A 102 15.55 13.73 41.67
N LYS A 103 16.04 14.78 42.33
CA LYS A 103 16.73 15.93 41.71
C LYS A 103 18.21 15.87 42.09
N TYR A 104 19.10 15.93 41.09
CA TYR A 104 20.55 15.92 41.27
C TYR A 104 21.09 17.32 40.92
N PHE A 105 21.90 17.93 41.79
CA PHE A 105 22.37 19.32 41.65
C PHE A 105 23.91 19.40 41.64
N GLY A 106 24.47 20.32 40.82
CA GLY A 106 25.91 20.59 40.78
C GLY A 106 26.77 19.32 40.64
N ALA A 107 27.79 19.20 41.49
CA ALA A 107 28.69 18.04 41.53
C ALA A 107 27.98 16.69 41.78
N ALA A 108 26.74 16.70 42.29
CA ALA A 108 25.97 15.46 42.47
C ALA A 108 25.60 14.79 41.13
N LYS A 109 25.68 15.51 40.01
CA LYS A 109 25.47 14.97 38.65
C LYS A 109 26.66 14.16 38.14
N ASP A 110 27.86 14.46 38.62
CA ASP A 110 29.11 13.86 38.15
C ASP A 110 29.47 12.55 38.88
N LEU A 111 28.64 12.14 39.86
CA LEU A 111 28.82 10.88 40.55
C LEU A 111 28.64 9.69 39.56
N PRO A 112 29.53 8.68 39.62
CA PRO A 112 29.34 7.44 38.88
C PRO A 112 28.00 6.81 39.30
N GLY A 113 27.15 6.48 38.32
CA GLY A 113 25.76 6.04 38.51
C GLY A 113 24.71 7.13 38.30
N VAL A 114 24.89 8.35 38.81
CA VAL A 114 23.99 9.48 38.49
C VAL A 114 24.30 9.99 37.08
N ARG A 115 25.58 10.11 36.74
CA ARG A 115 26.06 10.53 35.41
C ARG A 115 25.51 9.66 34.28
N GLU A 116 25.39 8.36 34.51
CA GLU A 116 24.87 7.38 33.53
C GLU A 116 23.38 7.60 33.24
N LEU A 117 22.61 8.12 34.21
CA LEU A 117 21.19 8.47 34.00
C LEU A 117 21.02 9.75 33.16
N PHE A 118 22.04 10.62 33.12
CA PHE A 118 22.07 11.83 32.30
C PHE A 118 22.74 11.62 30.95
N GLN A 119 23.57 10.59 30.82
CA GLN A 119 24.19 10.22 29.57
C GLN A 119 23.11 9.64 28.66
N LYS A 120 22.55 10.50 27.81
CA LYS A 120 21.53 10.13 26.82
C LYS A 120 22.07 8.95 26.02
N GLU A 121 21.49 7.78 26.23
CA GLU A 121 21.76 6.60 25.41
C GLU A 121 21.73 7.05 23.95
N GLU A 122 22.84 6.85 23.24
CA GLU A 122 22.92 7.19 21.84
C GLU A 122 21.84 6.37 21.14
N CYS A 123 20.82 7.07 20.63
CA CYS A 123 19.75 6.46 19.87
C CYS A 123 20.40 5.64 18.76
N GLU A 124 20.31 4.31 18.86
CA GLU A 124 20.77 3.44 17.79
C GLU A 124 20.17 3.95 16.46
N PRO A 125 20.98 4.03 15.38
CA PRO A 125 20.48 4.51 14.10
C PRO A 125 19.28 3.67 13.70
N ARG A 126 18.18 4.34 13.34
CA ARG A 126 16.94 3.66 12.97
C ARG A 126 17.22 2.71 11.82
N LYS A 127 16.70 1.48 11.92
CA LYS A 127 16.71 0.52 10.80
C LYS A 127 16.00 1.13 9.59
N ARG A 128 16.50 0.84 8.40
CA ARG A 128 15.93 1.34 7.14
C ARG A 128 14.45 0.96 7.08
N THR A 129 13.59 1.96 6.90
CA THR A 129 12.15 1.75 6.75
C THR A 129 11.86 1.31 5.31
N ARG A 130 10.76 0.59 5.08
CA ARG A 130 10.31 0.18 3.73
C ARG A 130 10.30 1.35 2.73
N GLN A 131 9.91 2.55 3.16
CA GLN A 131 9.94 3.76 2.35
C GLN A 131 11.34 4.20 1.95
N ASP A 132 12.35 4.06 2.82
CA ASP A 132 13.74 4.36 2.46
C ASP A 132 14.29 3.36 1.44
N MET A 133 13.86 2.10 1.51
CA MET A 133 14.20 1.12 0.48
C MET A 133 13.59 1.50 -0.88
N TYR A 134 12.33 1.96 -0.88
CA TYR A 134 11.65 2.37 -2.12
C TYR A 134 12.20 3.64 -2.76
N LYS A 135 12.84 4.54 -1.99
CA LYS A 135 13.45 5.77 -2.54
C LYS A 135 14.62 5.50 -3.49
N HIS A 136 15.25 4.33 -3.37
CA HIS A 136 16.44 3.96 -4.15
C HIS A 136 16.11 2.93 -5.24
N ILE A 137 14.83 2.71 -5.54
CA ILE A 137 14.43 1.89 -6.69
C ILE A 137 14.33 2.83 -7.90
N GLU A 138 15.34 2.78 -8.75
CA GLU A 138 15.42 3.57 -9.98
C GLU A 138 14.56 2.94 -11.09
N PRO A 139 14.14 3.70 -12.13
CA PRO A 139 13.44 3.17 -13.29
C PRO A 139 14.16 2.00 -13.98
N ASP A 140 15.49 1.94 -13.88
CA ASP A 140 16.33 0.84 -14.37
C ASP A 140 15.95 -0.51 -13.74
N TYR A 141 15.47 -0.52 -12.49
CA TYR A 141 14.95 -1.75 -11.86
C TYR A 141 13.71 -2.32 -12.58
N TYR A 142 12.96 -1.46 -13.26
CA TYR A 142 11.78 -1.83 -14.04
C TYR A 142 12.09 -1.96 -15.53
N GLY A 143 13.37 -1.91 -15.95
CA GLY A 143 13.78 -2.13 -17.34
C GLY A 143 13.39 -1.00 -18.30
N PHE A 144 13.11 0.21 -17.79
CA PHE A 144 12.69 1.35 -18.63
C PHE A 144 13.76 1.86 -19.61
N ARG A 145 15.00 1.38 -19.50
CA ARG A 145 16.13 1.78 -20.36
C ARG A 145 16.67 0.64 -21.22
N ASP A 146 16.14 -0.57 -21.05
CA ASP A 146 16.62 -1.78 -21.74
C ASP A 146 16.26 -1.73 -23.24
N ASP A 147 15.16 -1.07 -23.60
CA ASP A 147 14.73 -0.87 -25.00
C ASP A 147 15.66 0.07 -25.80
N GLU A 148 16.52 0.85 -25.12
CA GLU A 148 17.44 1.81 -25.75
C GLU A 148 18.89 1.30 -25.81
N ASP A 149 19.15 0.03 -25.48
CA ASP A 149 20.48 -0.56 -25.56
C ASP A 149 20.92 -0.68 -27.03
N GLU A 150 21.87 0.18 -27.45
CA GLU A 150 22.38 0.26 -28.82
C GLU A 150 22.90 -1.08 -29.38
N GLN A 151 23.36 -1.97 -28.49
CA GLN A 151 23.83 -3.29 -28.87
C GLN A 151 22.66 -4.21 -29.25
N GLN A 152 21.58 -4.19 -28.48
CA GLN A 152 20.40 -5.00 -28.75
C GLN A 152 19.76 -4.61 -30.09
N LEU A 153 19.68 -3.30 -30.36
CA LEU A 153 19.15 -2.78 -31.64
C LEU A 153 19.96 -3.25 -32.86
N LYS A 154 21.29 -3.32 -32.76
CA LYS A 154 22.14 -3.83 -33.85
C LYS A 154 21.91 -5.31 -34.10
N ASP A 155 21.84 -6.09 -33.02
CA ASP A 155 21.61 -7.54 -33.10
C ASP A 155 20.22 -7.85 -33.70
N GLU A 156 19.21 -7.06 -33.33
CA GLU A 156 17.86 -7.11 -33.91
C GLU A 156 17.87 -6.76 -35.42
N GLU A 157 18.54 -5.67 -35.81
CA GLU A 157 18.63 -5.25 -37.22
C GLU A 157 19.34 -6.31 -38.08
N GLU A 158 20.41 -6.92 -37.58
CA GLU A 158 21.10 -8.03 -38.25
C GLU A 158 20.20 -9.25 -38.40
N ALA A 159 19.45 -9.60 -37.35
CA ALA A 159 18.48 -10.69 -37.39
C ALA A 159 17.35 -10.43 -38.39
N GLU A 160 16.82 -9.20 -38.44
CA GLU A 160 15.80 -8.79 -39.40
C GLU A 160 16.31 -8.83 -40.84
N LYS A 161 17.52 -8.31 -41.09
CA LYS A 161 18.15 -8.38 -42.43
C LYS A 161 18.30 -9.83 -42.89
N ARG A 162 18.74 -10.72 -42.00
CA ARG A 162 18.86 -12.16 -42.30
C ARG A 162 17.51 -12.80 -42.59
N GLN A 163 16.46 -12.44 -41.85
CA GLN A 163 15.10 -12.94 -42.12
C GLN A 163 14.57 -12.42 -43.45
N ARG A 164 14.78 -11.13 -43.75
CA ARG A 164 14.40 -10.49 -45.02
C ARG A 164 15.09 -11.15 -46.21
N GLN A 165 16.39 -11.41 -46.10
CA GLN A 165 17.15 -12.12 -47.13
C GLN A 165 16.60 -13.52 -47.37
N ARG A 166 16.38 -14.31 -46.32
CA ARG A 166 15.77 -15.65 -46.44
C ARG A 166 14.40 -15.61 -47.11
N ALA A 167 13.58 -14.59 -46.82
CA ALA A 167 12.28 -14.42 -47.44
C ALA A 167 12.40 -14.05 -48.93
N MET A 168 13.34 -13.16 -49.28
CA MET A 168 13.65 -12.81 -50.68
C MET A 168 14.16 -14.03 -51.45
N ASP A 169 15.14 -14.76 -50.90
CA ASP A 169 15.70 -15.97 -51.50
C ASP A 169 14.61 -17.04 -51.71
N GLY A 170 13.73 -17.20 -50.72
CA GLY A 170 12.59 -18.11 -50.82
C GLY A 170 11.59 -17.70 -51.90
N TRP A 171 11.32 -16.40 -52.03
CA TRP A 171 10.45 -15.85 -53.07
C TRP A 171 11.07 -16.00 -54.47
N ASP A 172 12.34 -15.67 -54.63
CA ASP A 172 13.08 -15.80 -55.90
C ASP A 172 13.16 -17.27 -56.34
N ALA A 173 13.41 -18.20 -55.41
CA ALA A 173 13.39 -19.63 -55.69
C ALA A 173 11.99 -20.13 -56.10
N ALA A 174 10.93 -19.64 -55.46
CA ALA A 174 9.56 -19.96 -55.83
C ALA A 174 9.22 -19.38 -57.22
N GLU A 175 9.64 -18.16 -57.52
CA GLU A 175 9.41 -17.50 -58.80
C GLU A 175 10.19 -18.18 -59.93
N ALA A 176 11.44 -18.61 -59.68
CA ALA A 176 12.22 -19.41 -60.62
C ALA A 176 11.54 -20.77 -60.91
N LYS A 177 11.00 -21.45 -59.87
CA LYS A 177 10.22 -22.68 -60.05
C LYS A 177 8.95 -22.43 -60.86
N ARG A 178 8.21 -21.34 -60.58
CA ARG A 178 7.02 -20.94 -61.36
C ARG A 178 7.38 -20.69 -62.82
N LYS A 179 8.45 -19.93 -63.09
CA LYS A 179 8.95 -19.68 -64.45
C LYS A 179 9.40 -20.95 -65.15
N ALA A 180 10.07 -21.86 -64.46
CA ALA A 180 10.46 -23.16 -64.99
C ALA A 180 9.25 -24.03 -65.34
N GLN A 181 8.24 -24.09 -64.46
CA GLN A 181 6.97 -24.78 -64.73
C GLN A 181 6.24 -24.19 -65.94
N VAL A 182 6.18 -22.85 -66.04
CA VAL A 182 5.57 -22.18 -67.21
C VAL A 182 6.37 -22.46 -68.48
N ALA A 183 7.71 -22.42 -68.42
CA ALA A 183 8.57 -22.74 -69.56
C ALA A 183 8.44 -24.22 -69.99
N GLU A 184 8.30 -25.14 -69.05
CA GLU A 184 8.03 -26.56 -69.30
C GLU A 184 6.65 -26.75 -69.96
N LEU A 185 5.62 -26.08 -69.46
CA LEU A 185 4.28 -26.08 -70.05
C LEU A 185 4.28 -25.54 -71.49
N VAL A 186 5.07 -24.49 -71.76
CA VAL A 186 5.23 -23.90 -73.11
C VAL A 186 6.08 -24.76 -74.04
N ARG A 187 7.04 -25.54 -73.50
CA ARG A 187 7.91 -26.45 -74.27
C ARG A 187 7.24 -27.78 -74.60
N SER A 188 6.18 -28.15 -73.89
CA SER A 188 5.36 -29.32 -74.22
C SER A 188 4.60 -29.08 -75.55
N PRO A 189 4.77 -29.95 -76.57
CA PRO A 189 4.07 -29.78 -77.84
C PRO A 189 2.55 -29.88 -77.65
N PRO A 190 1.73 -29.10 -78.39
CA PRO A 190 0.28 -29.14 -78.30
C PRO A 190 -0.29 -30.40 -78.99
N GLN A 191 0.06 -31.58 -78.49
CA GLN A 191 -0.52 -32.87 -78.89
C GLN A 191 -0.61 -33.82 -77.68
N ALA A 192 -1.13 -33.32 -76.55
CA ALA A 192 -1.60 -34.17 -75.45
C ALA A 192 -2.75 -33.53 -74.66
N VAL A 193 -3.52 -32.64 -75.29
CA VAL A 193 -4.81 -32.13 -74.79
C VAL A 193 -5.95 -32.76 -75.57
N PHE A 194 -6.01 -34.09 -75.63
CA PHE A 194 -7.21 -34.84 -76.03
C PHE A 194 -7.04 -36.29 -75.58
N LEU A 195 -7.29 -36.56 -74.29
CA LEU A 195 -7.71 -37.83 -73.67
C LEU A 195 -7.27 -37.86 -72.21
N PHE A 196 -8.03 -37.20 -71.34
CA PHE A 196 -8.35 -37.69 -69.98
C PHE A 196 -9.43 -36.77 -69.39
N ALA A 197 -10.55 -36.70 -70.09
CA ALA A 197 -11.83 -36.45 -69.46
C ALA A 197 -12.60 -37.77 -69.54
N VAL A 198 -13.29 -38.10 -68.44
CA VAL A 198 -14.13 -39.29 -68.21
C VAL A 198 -13.40 -40.53 -67.70
N ALA A 199 -13.17 -40.54 -66.39
CA ALA A 199 -13.49 -41.71 -65.56
C ALA A 199 -13.86 -41.21 -64.16
N GLU A 200 -15.10 -40.71 -64.04
CA GLU A 200 -15.80 -40.78 -62.77
C GLU A 200 -15.87 -42.25 -62.34
N CYS A 201 -15.43 -42.55 -61.12
CA CYS A 201 -16.07 -43.53 -60.23
C CYS A 201 -15.31 -43.56 -58.90
N LEU A 202 -15.78 -42.75 -57.95
CA LEU A 202 -15.83 -43.23 -56.56
C LEU A 202 -16.71 -44.49 -56.56
N PRO A 203 -16.37 -45.56 -55.81
CA PRO A 203 -16.98 -45.64 -54.49
C PRO A 203 -16.13 -46.33 -53.40
N THR A 204 -16.29 -45.78 -52.20
CA THR A 204 -16.45 -46.46 -50.91
C THR A 204 -16.14 -47.96 -50.82
N ASN A 205 -15.30 -48.29 -49.82
CA ASN A 205 -15.52 -49.26 -48.75
C ASN A 205 -16.34 -50.54 -49.03
N VAL A 206 -15.81 -51.65 -48.50
CA VAL A 206 -16.51 -52.89 -48.08
C VAL A 206 -16.24 -54.12 -48.96
N CYS A 207 -15.32 -54.94 -48.44
CA CYS A 207 -15.47 -56.37 -48.16
C CYS A 207 -15.50 -57.45 -49.26
N LEU A 208 -14.63 -58.43 -48.99
CA LEU A 208 -14.87 -59.88 -48.91
C LEU A 208 -14.93 -60.72 -50.21
N PHE A 209 -14.08 -61.75 -50.16
CA PHE A 209 -14.29 -63.14 -50.59
C PHE A 209 -14.41 -63.49 -52.08
N ARG A 210 -13.30 -64.06 -52.57
CA ARG A 210 -13.13 -65.50 -52.91
C ARG A 210 -14.07 -66.10 -53.99
N ALA A 211 -13.45 -66.28 -55.17
CA ALA A 211 -13.41 -67.46 -56.05
C ALA A 211 -14.64 -68.40 -56.20
N CYS A 212 -15.06 -68.57 -57.46
CA CYS A 212 -15.73 -69.72 -58.11
C CYS A 212 -15.59 -69.42 -59.64
N ILE A 213 -15.12 -70.27 -60.55
CA ILE A 213 -14.96 -71.73 -60.70
C ILE A 213 -13.58 -72.00 -61.29
#